data_AF-A0A2N6NUN9-F1
#
_entry.id   AF-A0A2N6NUN9-F1
#
_cell.length_a   1.000
_cell.length_b   1.000
_cell.length_c   1.000
_cell.angle_alpha   90.00
_cell.angle_beta   90.00
_cell.angle_gamma   90.00
#
_symmetry.space_group_name_H-M   'P 1'
#
loop_
_entity.id
_entity.type
_entity.pdbx_description
1 polymer ?
#
loop_
_entity_poly.entity_id
_entity_poly.type
_entity_poly.pdbx_seq_one_letter_code
_entity_poly.pdbx_strand_id
1 'polypeptide(L)'
;MSPPPEGGSYPTLEAVQKAVLRYCTSVGYAIVIGRSKKTVPGLKKVLFVCDRAGKPPSRVSPEFRKRKTSSRKCDCPFGFFAIEQRTQWTIRYRPNPQHLSHNHGPSEGPSDHPAARKLDSKMVAEVKRLKENGRLVDAVHLQTLTNWKATTGAGVPETLQALQTENPECHLLPRDIYNARAAINRNPTKVASGIAENRPAIYKTAQSPEDRIRSDLRRELSKARDDMKKMEEEKQKEIDALKTKLKEKEQLIEKFEMFIDICNERVMVQRQRLAGQEQGAPSGSNMLP
;
A
#
# COMPACT_ATOMS: atom_id res chain seq x y z
N MET A 1 -18.69 9.92 -24.51
CA MET A 1 -17.73 8.81 -24.29
C MET A 1 -18.51 7.51 -24.22
N SER A 2 -18.44 6.69 -25.27
CA SER A 2 -19.14 5.41 -25.33
C SER A 2 -18.27 4.28 -24.78
N PRO A 3 -18.85 3.24 -24.15
CA PRO A 3 -18.09 2.05 -23.80
C PRO A 3 -17.55 1.34 -25.05
N PRO A 4 -16.47 0.54 -24.93
CA PRO A 4 -16.04 -0.35 -26.01
C PRO A 4 -17.12 -1.39 -26.29
N PRO A 5 -17.28 -1.86 -27.54
CA PRO A 5 -18.28 -2.89 -27.87
C PRO A 5 -18.16 -4.13 -26.99
N GLU A 6 -19.30 -4.69 -26.57
CA GLU A 6 -19.32 -5.95 -25.83
C GLU A 6 -18.91 -7.12 -26.75
N GLY A 7 -18.27 -8.14 -26.18
CA GLY A 7 -17.81 -9.32 -26.90
C GLY A 7 -16.39 -9.19 -27.42
N GLY A 8 -16.20 -9.49 -28.70
CA GLY A 8 -14.90 -9.63 -29.32
C GLY A 8 -14.19 -10.94 -28.94
N SER A 9 -13.18 -11.29 -29.72
CA SER A 9 -12.29 -12.43 -29.48
C SER A 9 -10.86 -11.93 -29.49
N TYR A 10 -10.17 -12.10 -28.36
CA TYR A 10 -8.78 -11.65 -28.21
C TYR A 10 -7.92 -12.80 -27.68
N PRO A 11 -6.74 -13.06 -28.26
CA PRO A 11 -5.90 -14.19 -27.85
C PRO A 11 -5.29 -14.01 -26.46
N THR A 12 -5.00 -12.77 -26.04
CA THR A 12 -4.34 -12.47 -24.76
C THR A 12 -4.96 -11.26 -24.07
N LEU A 13 -4.65 -11.09 -22.78
CA LEU A 13 -5.05 -9.90 -22.02
C LEU A 13 -4.44 -8.62 -22.62
N GLU A 14 -3.20 -8.69 -23.09
CA GLU A 14 -2.50 -7.58 -23.74
C GLU A 14 -3.21 -7.17 -25.03
N ALA A 15 -3.72 -8.13 -25.80
CA ALA A 15 -4.50 -7.86 -27.00
C ALA A 15 -5.82 -7.14 -26.68
N VAL A 16 -6.55 -7.58 -25.64
CA VAL A 16 -7.74 -6.86 -25.14
C VAL A 16 -7.37 -5.45 -24.72
N GLN A 17 -6.33 -5.31 -23.90
CA GLN A 17 -5.92 -4.03 -23.37
C GLN A 17 -5.54 -3.06 -24.50
N LYS A 18 -4.77 -3.50 -25.49
CA LYS A 18 -4.37 -2.66 -26.65
C LYS A 18 -5.59 -2.25 -27.47
N ALA A 19 -6.45 -3.20 -27.82
CA ALA A 19 -7.64 -2.93 -28.62
C ALA A 19 -8.60 -1.95 -27.92
N VAL A 20 -8.87 -2.19 -26.63
CA VAL A 20 -9.77 -1.34 -25.88
C VAL A 20 -9.14 0.01 -25.57
N LEU A 21 -7.85 0.07 -25.23
CA LEU A 21 -7.19 1.35 -24.98
C LEU A 21 -7.25 2.24 -26.22
N ARG A 22 -6.94 1.70 -27.42
CA ARG A 22 -7.07 2.41 -28.70
C ARG A 22 -8.49 2.95 -28.93
N TYR A 23 -9.51 2.12 -28.71
CA TYR A 23 -10.89 2.56 -28.82
C TYR A 23 -11.21 3.67 -27.82
N CYS A 24 -10.92 3.45 -26.53
CA CYS A 24 -11.22 4.42 -25.46
C CYS A 24 -10.58 5.78 -25.75
N THR A 25 -9.30 5.79 -26.17
CA THR A 25 -8.58 7.03 -26.45
C THR A 25 -9.18 7.79 -27.62
N SER A 26 -9.72 7.09 -28.63
CA SER A 26 -10.42 7.73 -29.76
C SER A 26 -11.74 8.39 -29.36
N VAL A 27 -12.39 7.89 -28.29
CA VAL A 27 -13.66 8.45 -27.79
C VAL A 27 -13.46 9.39 -26.60
N GLY A 28 -12.22 9.72 -26.25
CA GLY A 28 -11.85 10.76 -25.28
C GLY A 28 -11.64 10.29 -23.84
N TYR A 29 -11.35 9.01 -23.58
CA TYR A 29 -10.92 8.56 -22.24
C TYR A 29 -9.87 7.45 -22.30
N ALA A 30 -9.31 7.08 -21.15
CA ALA A 30 -8.43 5.92 -21.08
C ALA A 30 -8.86 4.98 -19.97
N ILE A 31 -8.37 3.75 -20.06
CA ILE A 31 -8.68 2.67 -19.13
C ILE A 31 -7.42 2.15 -18.45
N VAL A 32 -7.59 1.63 -17.23
CA VAL A 32 -6.55 0.95 -16.47
C VAL A 32 -7.12 -0.33 -15.87
N ILE A 33 -6.24 -1.27 -15.55
CA ILE A 33 -6.62 -2.45 -14.77
C ILE A 33 -6.88 -2.01 -13.34
N GLY A 34 -8.12 -2.13 -12.88
CA GLY A 34 -8.51 -1.80 -11.50
C GLY A 34 -8.23 -2.96 -10.55
N ARG A 35 -8.80 -4.13 -10.84
CA ARG A 35 -8.58 -5.36 -10.07
C ARG A 35 -8.67 -6.58 -10.97
N SER A 36 -8.01 -7.67 -10.59
CA SER A 36 -8.15 -8.96 -11.24
C SER A 36 -8.52 -10.02 -10.20
N LYS A 37 -9.26 -11.04 -10.61
CA LYS A 37 -9.54 -12.22 -9.80
C LYS A 37 -9.44 -13.48 -10.63
N LYS A 38 -8.99 -14.58 -10.03
CA LYS A 38 -9.13 -15.91 -10.61
C LYS A 38 -10.51 -16.44 -10.24
N THR A 39 -11.22 -16.97 -11.22
CA THR A 39 -12.47 -17.70 -11.03
C THR A 39 -12.16 -19.18 -10.84
N VAL A 40 -13.10 -19.96 -10.31
CA VAL A 40 -13.05 -21.43 -10.39
C VAL A 40 -13.63 -21.76 -11.76
N PRO A 41 -12.86 -22.26 -12.76
CA PRO A 41 -11.81 -23.31 -12.69
C PRO A 41 -10.35 -22.85 -12.92
N GLY A 42 -10.02 -21.59 -12.65
CA GLY A 42 -8.66 -21.01 -12.76
C GLY A 42 -8.56 -19.84 -13.74
N LEU A 43 -9.61 -19.60 -14.54
CA LEU A 43 -9.69 -18.54 -15.54
C LEU A 43 -9.70 -17.15 -14.88
N LYS A 44 -9.04 -16.17 -15.50
CA LYS A 44 -8.94 -14.79 -14.99
C LYS A 44 -10.13 -13.94 -15.41
N LYS A 45 -10.61 -13.12 -14.48
CA LYS A 45 -11.55 -12.03 -14.72
C LYS A 45 -10.91 -10.72 -14.29
N VAL A 46 -10.68 -9.82 -15.25
CA VAL A 46 -10.02 -8.53 -15.05
C VAL A 46 -11.06 -7.43 -15.17
N LEU A 47 -11.08 -6.51 -14.20
CA LEU A 47 -11.88 -5.30 -14.24
C LEU A 47 -11.04 -4.17 -14.84
N PHE A 48 -11.45 -3.69 -16.00
CA PHE A 48 -10.99 -2.42 -16.55
C PHE A 48 -11.87 -1.30 -16.01
N VAL A 49 -11.24 -0.21 -15.59
CA VAL A 49 -11.90 1.00 -15.08
C VAL A 49 -11.36 2.22 -15.81
N CYS A 50 -12.09 3.32 -15.79
CA CYS A 50 -11.57 4.61 -16.25
C CYS A 50 -10.27 4.97 -15.50
N ASP A 51 -9.31 5.60 -16.19
CA ASP A 51 -8.06 6.08 -15.57
C ASP A 51 -8.27 7.22 -14.55
N ARG A 52 -9.47 7.81 -14.52
CA ARG A 52 -9.94 8.77 -13.51
C ARG A 52 -10.76 8.09 -12.38
N ALA A 53 -10.83 6.77 -12.34
CA ALA A 53 -11.54 6.03 -11.30
C ALA A 53 -10.86 6.07 -9.92
N GLY A 54 -11.68 5.89 -8.89
CA GLY A 54 -11.29 5.96 -7.48
C GLY A 54 -11.16 7.38 -6.96
N LYS A 55 -11.05 7.51 -5.64
CA LYS A 55 -10.96 8.81 -4.96
C LYS A 55 -9.54 9.38 -5.04
N PRO A 56 -9.38 10.72 -5.08
CA PRO A 56 -8.10 11.37 -4.81
C PRO A 56 -7.46 10.82 -3.52
N PRO A 57 -6.12 10.72 -3.46
CA PRO A 57 -5.47 10.24 -2.25
C PRO A 57 -5.78 11.16 -1.06
N SER A 58 -6.41 10.63 -0.02
CA SER A 58 -6.79 11.35 1.21
C SER A 58 -5.97 10.97 2.44
N ARG A 59 -5.01 10.04 2.32
CA ARG A 59 -4.25 9.46 3.47
C ARG A 59 -3.38 10.46 4.23
N VAL A 60 -3.05 11.60 3.62
CA VAL A 60 -2.31 12.70 4.25
C VAL A 60 -3.05 13.98 3.93
N SER A 61 -3.17 14.88 4.91
CA SER A 61 -3.70 16.22 4.61
C SER A 61 -2.84 16.85 3.52
N PRO A 62 -3.42 17.70 2.65
CA PRO A 62 -2.67 18.35 1.58
C PRO A 62 -1.41 19.09 2.07
N GLU A 63 -1.45 19.64 3.29
CA GLU A 63 -0.35 20.37 3.94
C GLU A 63 0.83 19.47 4.30
N PHE A 64 0.58 18.26 4.82
CA PHE A 64 1.64 17.32 5.21
C PHE A 64 2.18 16.47 4.05
N ARG A 65 1.70 16.71 2.82
CA ARG A 65 2.10 15.91 1.66
C ARG A 65 3.46 16.38 1.14
N LYS A 66 4.47 15.50 1.20
CA LYS A 66 5.83 15.72 0.65
C LYS A 66 5.87 16.20 -0.81
N ARG A 67 4.83 15.92 -1.62
CA ARG A 67 4.70 16.42 -2.99
C ARG A 67 3.28 16.88 -3.28
N LYS A 68 3.12 18.15 -3.69
CA LYS A 68 1.85 18.76 -4.14
C LYS A 68 1.45 18.27 -5.53
N THR A 69 1.18 16.98 -5.67
CA THR A 69 0.70 16.40 -6.93
C THR A 69 -0.83 16.43 -6.96
N SER A 70 -1.42 17.12 -7.95
CA SER A 70 -2.84 16.98 -8.25
C SER A 70 -3.14 15.57 -8.77
N SER A 71 -4.23 14.97 -8.32
CA SER A 71 -4.73 13.70 -8.84
C SER A 71 -5.81 13.99 -9.86
N ARG A 72 -5.82 13.27 -10.99
CA ARG A 72 -6.93 13.35 -11.97
C ARG A 72 -8.11 12.44 -11.62
N LYS A 73 -8.04 11.77 -10.46
CA LYS A 73 -9.06 10.85 -9.99
C LYS A 73 -10.30 11.63 -9.54
N CYS A 74 -11.46 11.27 -10.06
CA CYS A 74 -12.76 11.90 -9.76
C CYS A 74 -13.82 10.87 -9.36
N ASP A 75 -13.39 9.70 -8.89
CA ASP A 75 -14.27 8.59 -8.53
C ASP A 75 -15.21 8.14 -9.66
N CYS A 76 -14.69 8.18 -10.90
CA CYS A 76 -15.45 7.79 -12.07
C CYS A 76 -15.95 6.32 -11.94
N PRO A 77 -17.28 6.06 -12.09
CA PRO A 77 -17.85 4.75 -11.88
C PRO A 77 -17.67 3.81 -13.08
N PHE A 78 -17.23 4.33 -14.23
CA PHE A 78 -17.09 3.59 -15.47
C PHE A 78 -16.15 2.40 -15.34
N GLY A 79 -16.60 1.24 -15.80
CA GLY A 79 -15.76 0.05 -15.91
C GLY A 79 -16.51 -1.17 -16.42
N PHE A 80 -15.76 -2.08 -17.03
CA PHE A 80 -16.25 -3.33 -17.62
C PHE A 80 -15.25 -4.45 -17.35
N PHE A 81 -15.67 -5.69 -17.61
CA PHE A 81 -14.83 -6.87 -17.44
C PHE A 81 -14.20 -7.32 -18.75
N ALA A 82 -12.96 -7.78 -18.67
CA ALA A 82 -12.40 -8.73 -19.62
C ALA A 82 -12.33 -10.10 -18.94
N ILE A 83 -12.94 -11.10 -19.58
CA ILE A 83 -13.08 -12.45 -19.04
C ILE A 83 -12.32 -13.42 -19.93
N GLU A 84 -11.37 -14.13 -19.33
CA GLU A 84 -10.66 -15.24 -19.95
C GLU A 84 -11.60 -16.44 -20.10
N GLN A 85 -11.69 -16.96 -21.31
CA GLN A 85 -12.33 -18.21 -21.67
C GLN A 85 -11.25 -19.23 -22.04
N ARG A 86 -11.65 -20.43 -22.49
CA ARG A 86 -10.70 -21.52 -22.81
C ARG A 86 -9.64 -21.14 -23.85
N THR A 87 -10.01 -20.34 -24.85
CA THR A 87 -9.14 -20.02 -26.00
C THR A 87 -8.99 -18.54 -26.27
N GLN A 88 -9.76 -17.69 -25.57
CA GLN A 88 -9.91 -16.29 -25.92
C GLN A 88 -10.33 -15.46 -24.71
N TRP A 89 -10.14 -14.16 -24.81
CA TRP A 89 -10.68 -13.17 -23.91
C TRP A 89 -11.87 -12.47 -24.55
N THR A 90 -12.85 -12.14 -23.72
CA THR A 90 -14.09 -11.46 -24.16
C THR A 90 -14.40 -10.28 -23.25
N ILE A 91 -14.91 -9.19 -23.83
CA ILE A 91 -15.37 -8.01 -23.11
C ILE A 91 -16.80 -8.24 -22.64
N ARG A 92 -17.09 -7.93 -21.39
CA ARG A 92 -18.43 -8.01 -20.79
C ARG A 92 -18.71 -6.80 -19.92
N TYR A 93 -19.86 -6.18 -20.10
CA TYR A 93 -20.32 -5.08 -19.28
C TYR A 93 -20.64 -5.53 -17.86
N ARG A 94 -20.66 -4.54 -16.97
CA ARG A 94 -21.11 -4.77 -15.60
C ARG A 94 -22.65 -4.74 -15.60
N PRO A 95 -23.29 -5.55 -14.73
CA PRO A 95 -24.75 -5.59 -14.69
C PRO A 95 -25.40 -4.24 -14.38
N ASN A 96 -24.72 -3.40 -13.58
CA ASN A 96 -25.27 -2.11 -13.18
C ASN A 96 -24.97 -1.03 -14.26
N PRO A 97 -25.98 -0.39 -14.87
CA PRO A 97 -25.80 0.55 -15.99
C PRO A 97 -24.93 1.78 -15.66
N GLN A 98 -24.83 2.17 -14.40
CA GLN A 98 -24.00 3.28 -13.91
C GLN A 98 -22.53 3.07 -14.29
N HIS A 99 -22.09 1.83 -14.45
CA HIS A 99 -20.71 1.50 -14.86
C HIS A 99 -20.47 1.61 -16.37
N LEU A 100 -21.50 1.96 -17.14
CA LEU A 100 -21.38 2.34 -18.55
C LEU A 100 -21.35 3.86 -18.73
N SER A 101 -21.50 4.61 -17.64
CA SER A 101 -21.50 6.08 -17.64
C SER A 101 -20.23 6.65 -17.02
N HIS A 102 -19.82 7.81 -17.51
CA HIS A 102 -18.75 8.62 -16.94
C HIS A 102 -19.34 9.83 -16.23
N ASN A 103 -18.66 10.30 -15.17
CA ASN A 103 -19.01 11.51 -14.43
C ASN A 103 -18.12 12.71 -14.78
N HIS A 104 -17.43 12.66 -15.92
CA HIS A 104 -16.57 13.71 -16.44
C HIS A 104 -16.73 13.79 -17.97
N GLY A 105 -16.25 14.87 -18.59
CA GLY A 105 -16.20 15.01 -20.05
C GLY A 105 -15.04 14.24 -20.70
N PRO A 106 -15.05 14.11 -22.04
CA PRO A 106 -13.91 13.58 -22.80
C PRO A 106 -12.67 14.47 -22.65
N SER A 107 -11.48 13.88 -22.75
CA SER A 107 -10.21 14.61 -22.87
C SER A 107 -9.96 15.03 -24.32
N GLU A 108 -9.02 15.95 -24.52
CA GLU A 108 -8.70 16.53 -25.84
C GLU A 108 -7.88 15.58 -26.70
N GLY A 109 -7.02 14.76 -26.09
CA GLY A 109 -6.29 13.74 -26.84
C GLY A 109 -5.67 12.64 -26.01
N PRO A 110 -5.08 11.61 -26.66
CA PRO A 110 -4.42 10.51 -25.97
C PRO A 110 -3.25 10.98 -25.07
N SER A 111 -2.61 12.09 -25.42
CA SER A 111 -1.52 12.69 -24.64
C SER A 111 -1.92 13.10 -23.22
N ASP A 112 -3.20 13.40 -22.98
CA ASP A 112 -3.66 13.78 -21.66
C ASP A 112 -3.61 12.61 -20.68
N HIS A 113 -3.67 11.39 -21.20
CA HIS A 113 -3.83 10.16 -20.43
C HIS A 113 -2.49 9.45 -20.18
N PRO A 114 -1.97 9.42 -18.94
CA PRO A 114 -0.76 8.65 -18.62
C PRO A 114 -0.91 7.16 -18.91
N ALA A 115 -2.14 6.63 -18.84
CA ALA A 115 -2.45 5.24 -19.17
C ALA A 115 -2.28 4.94 -20.67
N ALA A 116 -2.53 5.93 -21.54
CA ALA A 116 -2.34 5.81 -22.99
C ALA A 116 -0.87 5.98 -23.41
N ARG A 117 -0.06 6.67 -22.60
CA ARG A 117 1.37 6.91 -22.84
C ARG A 117 2.31 5.96 -22.11
N LYS A 118 1.81 4.81 -21.68
CA LYS A 118 2.63 3.82 -20.97
C LYS A 118 3.50 3.07 -21.98
N LEU A 119 4.82 3.11 -21.80
CA LEU A 119 5.76 2.34 -22.61
C LEU A 119 5.50 0.84 -22.44
N ASP A 120 5.49 0.11 -23.55
CA ASP A 120 5.46 -1.35 -23.53
C ASP A 120 6.84 -1.93 -23.19
N SER A 121 6.92 -3.26 -23.06
CA SER A 121 8.18 -3.93 -22.71
C SER A 121 9.29 -3.72 -23.75
N LYS A 122 8.94 -3.64 -25.04
CA LYS A 122 9.90 -3.42 -26.13
C LYS A 122 10.43 -1.99 -26.09
N MET A 123 9.55 -1.01 -25.93
CA MET A 123 9.91 0.41 -25.79
C MET A 123 10.78 0.65 -24.55
N VAL A 124 10.50 -0.01 -23.42
CA VAL A 124 11.35 0.11 -22.22
C VAL A 124 12.73 -0.52 -22.46
N ALA A 125 12.80 -1.66 -23.14
CA ALA A 125 14.06 -2.27 -23.53
C ALA A 125 14.87 -1.35 -24.47
N GLU A 126 14.19 -0.67 -25.38
CA GLU A 126 14.80 0.29 -26.30
C GLU A 126 15.30 1.56 -25.57
N VAL A 127 14.53 2.11 -24.62
CA VAL A 127 15.01 3.18 -23.74
C VAL A 127 16.25 2.76 -22.97
N LYS A 128 16.30 1.51 -22.50
CA LYS A 128 17.47 0.97 -21.80
C LYS A 128 18.66 0.86 -22.76
N ARG A 129 18.46 0.29 -23.95
CA ARG A 129 19.48 0.16 -25.00
C ARG A 129 20.05 1.52 -25.40
N LEU A 130 19.22 2.51 -25.69
CA LEU A 130 19.65 3.87 -26.08
C LEU A 130 20.36 4.62 -24.93
N LYS A 131 19.94 4.38 -23.69
CA LYS A 131 20.64 4.88 -22.50
C LYS A 131 22.01 4.23 -22.31
N GLU A 132 22.14 2.94 -22.62
CA GLU A 132 23.36 2.14 -22.41
C GLU A 132 24.34 2.24 -23.57
N ASN A 133 23.89 2.38 -24.82
CA ASN A 133 24.74 2.41 -26.00
C ASN A 133 25.65 3.64 -26.12
N GLY A 134 25.48 4.67 -25.27
CA GLY A 134 26.53 5.68 -25.06
C GLY A 134 27.64 5.27 -24.09
N ARG A 135 27.68 4.01 -23.64
CA ARG A 135 28.80 3.42 -22.88
C ARG A 135 29.81 2.68 -23.75
N LEU A 136 29.56 2.50 -25.06
CA LEU A 136 30.38 1.66 -25.93
C LEU A 136 31.06 2.43 -27.06
N VAL A 137 31.45 3.66 -26.81
CA VAL A 137 32.58 4.28 -27.52
C VAL A 137 33.59 4.69 -26.44
N ASP A 138 34.85 4.29 -26.63
CA ASP A 138 36.04 4.74 -25.89
C ASP A 138 36.49 3.95 -24.65
N ALA A 139 36.52 2.61 -24.73
CA ALA A 139 37.47 1.83 -23.90
C ALA A 139 38.88 1.73 -24.53
N VAL A 140 39.11 2.32 -25.70
CA VAL A 140 40.39 2.18 -26.44
C VAL A 140 41.09 3.52 -26.74
N HIS A 141 40.50 4.69 -26.48
CA HIS A 141 41.19 5.96 -26.75
C HIS A 141 40.65 7.12 -25.93
N LEU A 142 41.46 7.64 -24.99
CA LEU A 142 41.71 9.06 -24.71
C LEU A 142 42.27 9.23 -23.29
N GLN A 143 43.58 9.04 -23.19
CA GLN A 143 44.37 9.82 -22.25
C GLN A 143 44.53 11.20 -22.90
N THR A 144 44.23 12.27 -22.17
CA THR A 144 44.28 13.71 -22.56
C THR A 144 42.94 14.30 -23.01
N LEU A 145 42.23 14.95 -22.09
CA LEU A 145 41.71 16.34 -22.20
C LEU A 145 40.73 16.63 -21.04
N THR A 146 40.99 17.73 -20.34
CA THR A 146 40.33 18.25 -19.14
C THR A 146 38.96 18.90 -19.43
N ASN A 147 38.04 18.16 -20.04
CA ASN A 147 36.63 18.53 -20.12
C ASN A 147 35.77 17.32 -19.75
N TRP A 148 35.21 17.33 -18.54
CA TRP A 148 34.44 16.23 -17.93
C TRP A 148 33.04 16.02 -18.58
N LYS A 149 32.88 16.15 -19.89
CA LYS A 149 31.61 15.80 -20.55
C LYS A 149 31.54 14.29 -20.76
N ALA A 150 31.44 13.57 -19.65
CA ALA A 150 31.30 12.13 -19.58
C ALA A 150 30.15 11.66 -20.48
N THR A 151 30.48 10.87 -21.50
CA THR A 151 29.86 9.56 -21.78
C THR A 151 28.41 9.43 -21.30
N THR A 152 27.51 10.17 -21.94
CA THR A 152 26.08 10.13 -21.66
C THR A 152 25.39 9.57 -22.90
N GLY A 153 24.69 8.43 -22.75
CA GLY A 153 23.87 7.83 -23.81
C GLY A 153 22.88 8.80 -24.44
N ALA A 154 22.24 8.36 -25.52
CA ALA A 154 21.36 9.15 -26.37
C ALA A 154 20.51 10.15 -25.57
N GLY A 155 20.33 11.37 -26.08
CA GLY A 155 19.55 12.40 -25.40
C GLY A 155 18.11 11.93 -25.12
N VAL A 156 17.44 12.53 -24.13
CA VAL A 156 15.99 12.28 -23.96
C VAL A 156 15.19 12.63 -25.23
N PRO A 157 15.43 13.78 -25.90
CA PRO A 157 14.76 14.10 -27.16
C PRO A 157 15.02 13.07 -28.26
N GLU A 158 16.27 12.63 -28.40
CA GLU A 158 16.68 11.62 -29.37
C GLU A 158 16.02 10.26 -29.10
N THR A 159 15.99 9.83 -27.84
CA THR A 159 15.29 8.61 -27.43
C THR A 159 13.78 8.72 -27.70
N LEU A 160 13.17 9.87 -27.43
CA LEU A 160 11.76 10.10 -27.70
C LEU A 160 11.47 10.00 -29.20
N GLN A 161 12.29 10.64 -30.03
CA GLN A 161 12.15 10.61 -31.48
C GLN A 161 12.28 9.18 -32.02
N ALA A 162 13.29 8.42 -31.57
CA ALA A 162 13.46 7.02 -31.97
C ALA A 162 12.22 6.17 -31.66
N LEU A 163 11.67 6.30 -30.44
CA LEU A 163 10.47 5.55 -30.06
C LEU A 163 9.22 5.98 -30.83
N GLN A 164 9.08 7.26 -31.14
CA GLN A 164 7.95 7.79 -31.91
C GLN A 164 8.01 7.35 -33.38
N THR A 165 9.20 7.28 -33.97
CA THR A 165 9.41 6.75 -35.33
C THR A 165 8.96 5.29 -35.43
N GLU A 166 9.31 4.47 -34.44
CA GLU A 166 8.90 3.06 -34.40
C GLU A 166 7.44 2.85 -33.97
N ASN A 167 6.85 3.81 -33.25
CA ASN A 167 5.50 3.70 -32.68
C ASN A 167 4.70 5.01 -32.87
N PRO A 168 4.22 5.30 -34.10
CA PRO A 168 3.50 6.55 -34.39
C PRO A 168 2.20 6.73 -33.60
N GLU A 169 1.58 5.62 -33.20
CA GLU A 169 0.34 5.59 -32.41
C GLU A 169 0.55 6.04 -30.95
N CYS A 170 1.80 6.04 -30.46
CA CYS A 170 2.14 6.34 -29.08
C CYS A 170 2.54 7.82 -28.93
N HIS A 171 1.64 8.63 -28.37
CA HIS A 171 1.87 10.06 -28.12
C HIS A 171 2.74 10.30 -26.87
N LEU A 172 3.96 9.75 -26.84
CA LEU A 172 4.89 9.90 -25.72
C LEU A 172 5.34 11.35 -25.52
N LEU A 173 5.62 11.70 -24.26
CA LEU A 173 6.20 12.98 -23.88
C LEU A 173 7.63 12.78 -23.33
N PRO A 174 8.49 13.82 -23.34
CA PRO A 174 9.82 13.74 -22.73
C PRO A 174 9.79 13.25 -21.28
N ARG A 175 8.74 13.66 -20.54
CA ARG A 175 8.43 13.22 -19.17
C ARG A 175 8.42 11.70 -19.03
N ASP A 176 7.91 10.98 -20.02
CA ASP A 176 7.78 9.52 -19.98
C ASP A 176 9.13 8.83 -20.10
N ILE A 177 10.02 9.37 -20.91
CA ILE A 177 11.41 8.90 -21.04
C ILE A 177 12.15 9.12 -19.72
N TYR A 178 12.01 10.29 -19.08
CA TYR A 178 12.58 10.53 -17.76
C TYR A 178 12.06 9.53 -16.72
N ASN A 179 10.75 9.27 -16.71
CA ASN A 179 10.15 8.30 -15.80
C ASN A 179 10.66 6.87 -16.07
N ALA A 180 10.79 6.48 -17.34
CA ALA A 180 11.31 5.18 -17.74
C ALA A 180 12.78 5.02 -17.34
N ARG A 181 13.64 6.01 -17.61
CA ARG A 181 15.06 6.01 -17.18
C ARG A 181 15.19 5.94 -15.65
N ALA A 182 14.37 6.69 -14.93
CA ALA A 182 14.34 6.63 -13.46
C ALA A 182 13.88 5.26 -12.95
N ALA A 183 12.93 4.60 -13.62
CA ALA A 183 12.49 3.25 -13.28
C ALA A 183 13.58 2.21 -13.54
N ILE A 184 14.29 2.31 -14.68
CA ILE A 184 15.45 1.47 -15.02
C ILE A 184 16.55 1.61 -13.95
N ASN A 185 16.87 2.84 -13.55
CA ASN A 185 17.91 3.09 -12.54
C ASN A 185 17.54 2.53 -11.16
N ARG A 186 16.26 2.57 -10.79
CA ARG A 186 15.80 2.01 -9.50
C ARG A 186 15.77 0.48 -9.51
N ASN A 187 15.48 -0.15 -10.65
CA ASN A 187 15.32 -1.59 -10.76
C ASN A 187 16.01 -2.14 -12.03
N PRO A 188 17.35 -2.20 -12.08
CA PRO A 188 18.08 -2.61 -13.29
C PRO A 188 17.78 -4.06 -13.72
N THR A 189 17.43 -4.94 -12.77
CA THR A 189 17.16 -6.37 -12.99
C THR A 189 15.76 -6.66 -13.55
N LYS A 190 14.74 -5.85 -13.24
CA LYS A 190 13.35 -6.06 -13.71
C LYS A 190 13.16 -5.86 -15.22
N VAL A 191 14.02 -5.07 -15.84
CA VAL A 191 13.91 -4.77 -17.27
C VAL A 191 14.43 -5.94 -18.13
N ALA A 192 15.36 -6.73 -17.61
CA ALA A 192 15.81 -7.97 -18.25
C ALA A 192 14.72 -9.06 -18.23
N SER A 193 13.84 -9.05 -17.22
CA SER A 193 12.79 -10.06 -17.03
C SER A 193 11.58 -9.88 -17.95
N GLY A 194 11.30 -8.66 -18.43
CA GLY A 194 10.20 -8.41 -19.37
C GLY A 194 10.38 -9.07 -20.75
N ILE A 195 11.61 -9.47 -21.10
CA ILE A 195 11.93 -10.28 -22.28
C ILE A 195 11.53 -11.75 -22.05
N ALA A 196 11.50 -12.22 -20.80
CA ALA A 196 11.18 -13.60 -20.43
C ALA A 196 9.67 -13.85 -20.18
N GLU A 197 8.84 -12.79 -20.11
CA GLU A 197 7.39 -12.92 -19.86
C GLU A 197 6.60 -13.44 -21.09
N ASN A 198 7.21 -13.48 -22.27
CA ASN A 198 6.62 -14.13 -23.47
C ASN A 198 6.94 -15.64 -23.53
N ARG A 199 6.90 -16.32 -22.37
CA ARG A 199 6.98 -17.78 -22.29
C ARG A 199 5.63 -18.30 -21.77
N PRO A 200 4.95 -19.20 -22.49
CA PRO A 200 3.71 -19.80 -22.01
C PRO A 200 3.96 -20.43 -20.63
N ALA A 201 3.11 -20.08 -19.67
CA ALA A 201 3.22 -20.41 -18.25
C ALA A 201 2.94 -21.89 -17.97
N ILE A 202 3.69 -22.80 -18.59
CA ILE A 202 3.51 -24.25 -18.45
C ILE A 202 4.46 -24.84 -17.39
N TYR A 203 5.53 -24.15 -17.00
CA TYR A 203 6.43 -24.64 -15.94
C TYR A 203 6.72 -23.54 -14.92
N LYS A 204 6.58 -23.88 -13.63
CA LYS A 204 7.01 -23.03 -12.52
C LYS A 204 8.49 -22.72 -12.72
N THR A 205 8.84 -21.45 -12.88
CA THR A 205 10.24 -21.00 -12.86
C THR A 205 10.87 -21.49 -11.56
N ALA A 206 11.94 -22.28 -11.67
CA ALA A 206 12.68 -22.75 -10.50
C ALA A 206 13.13 -21.51 -9.71
N GLN A 207 12.73 -21.44 -8.44
CA GLN A 207 13.11 -20.33 -7.57
C GLN A 207 14.63 -20.29 -7.47
N SER A 208 15.21 -19.14 -7.82
CA SER A 208 16.63 -18.87 -7.63
C SER A 208 17.01 -19.11 -6.16
N PRO A 209 18.23 -19.58 -5.85
CA PRO A 209 18.71 -19.69 -4.47
C PRO A 209 18.48 -18.40 -3.65
N GLU A 210 18.59 -17.23 -4.28
CA GLU A 210 18.28 -15.95 -3.63
C GLU A 210 16.80 -15.77 -3.26
N ASP A 211 15.88 -16.28 -4.08
CA ASP A 211 14.44 -16.16 -3.81
C ASP A 211 14.00 -17.09 -2.69
N ARG A 212 14.67 -18.24 -2.54
CA ARG A 212 14.51 -19.13 -1.38
C ARG A 212 14.97 -18.42 -0.11
N ILE A 213 16.17 -17.83 -0.13
CA ILE A 213 16.72 -17.06 1.00
C ILE A 213 15.77 -15.91 1.39
N ARG A 214 15.26 -15.14 0.42
CA ARG A 214 14.29 -14.07 0.69
C ARG A 214 12.98 -14.59 1.28
N SER A 215 12.51 -15.75 0.83
CA SER A 215 11.30 -16.39 1.37
C SER A 215 11.50 -16.86 2.80
N ASP A 216 12.65 -17.46 3.10
CA ASP A 216 13.01 -17.91 4.45
C ASP A 216 13.16 -16.74 5.41
N LEU A 217 13.85 -15.67 5.00
CA LEU A 217 13.97 -14.43 5.78
C LEU A 217 12.60 -13.80 6.08
N ARG A 218 11.67 -13.80 5.12
CA ARG A 218 10.30 -13.31 5.36
C ARG A 218 9.54 -14.17 6.37
N ARG A 219 9.70 -15.49 6.31
CA ARG A 219 9.09 -16.42 7.25
C ARG A 219 9.64 -16.21 8.66
N GLU A 220 10.95 -16.08 8.80
CA GLU A 220 11.60 -15.81 10.08
C GLU A 220 11.20 -14.45 10.67
N LEU A 221 11.14 -13.39 9.84
CA LEU A 221 10.66 -12.08 10.29
C LEU A 221 9.20 -12.11 10.75
N SER A 222 8.34 -12.90 10.10
CA SER A 222 6.95 -13.07 10.55
C SER A 222 6.91 -13.80 11.89
N LYS A 223 7.64 -14.90 12.02
CA LYS A 223 7.71 -15.68 13.25
C LYS A 223 8.24 -14.84 14.42
N ALA A 224 9.32 -14.09 14.22
CA ALA A 224 9.88 -13.21 15.25
C ALA A 224 8.88 -12.13 15.71
N ARG A 225 8.07 -11.59 14.79
CA ARG A 225 7.00 -10.63 15.14
C ARG A 225 5.88 -11.27 15.94
N ASP A 226 5.47 -12.48 15.56
CA ASP A 226 4.41 -13.21 16.26
C ASP A 226 4.88 -13.64 17.67
N ASP A 227 6.14 -14.08 17.81
CA ASP A 227 6.76 -14.42 19.10
C ASP A 227 6.87 -13.19 20.02
N MET A 228 7.29 -12.04 19.47
CA MET A 228 7.33 -10.77 20.19
C MET A 228 5.94 -10.35 20.69
N LYS A 229 4.93 -10.44 19.82
CA LYS A 229 3.55 -10.13 20.19
C LYS A 229 3.02 -11.05 21.28
N LYS A 230 3.31 -12.35 21.20
CA LYS A 230 2.92 -13.33 22.22
C LYS A 230 3.56 -13.01 23.57
N MET A 231 4.86 -12.66 23.58
CA MET A 231 5.56 -12.21 24.78
C MET A 231 4.95 -10.95 25.39
N GLU A 232 4.55 -9.98 24.56
CA GLU A 232 3.86 -8.77 25.02
C GLU A 232 2.50 -9.10 25.65
N GLU A 233 1.70 -9.97 25.03
CA GLU A 233 0.41 -10.41 25.56
C GLU A 233 0.54 -11.17 26.88
N GLU A 234 1.55 -12.03 27.03
CA GLU A 234 1.83 -12.75 28.28
C GLU A 234 2.25 -11.80 29.40
N LYS A 235 3.17 -10.85 29.11
CA LYS A 235 3.56 -9.81 30.08
C LYS A 235 2.38 -8.93 30.50
N GLN A 236 1.51 -8.57 29.55
CA GLN A 236 0.34 -7.76 29.86
C GLN A 236 -0.63 -8.50 30.80
N LYS A 237 -0.86 -9.80 30.57
CA LYS A 237 -1.67 -10.63 31.47
C LYS A 237 -1.07 -10.72 32.87
N GLU A 238 0.26 -10.85 32.98
CA GLU A 238 0.95 -10.87 34.27
C GLU A 238 0.81 -9.54 35.01
N ILE A 239 0.99 -8.42 34.30
CA ILE A 239 0.79 -7.07 34.86
C ILE A 239 -0.65 -6.90 35.38
N ASP A 240 -1.65 -7.32 34.61
CA ASP A 240 -3.06 -7.17 34.99
C ASP A 240 -3.43 -8.07 36.19
N ALA A 241 -2.84 -9.27 36.27
CA ALA A 241 -2.97 -10.14 37.44
C ALA A 241 -2.33 -9.51 38.70
N LEU A 242 -1.15 -8.90 38.57
CA LEU A 242 -0.48 -8.21 39.67
C LEU A 242 -1.26 -6.97 40.12
N LYS A 243 -1.81 -6.19 39.19
CA LYS A 243 -2.69 -5.04 39.51
C LYS A 243 -3.94 -5.46 40.25
N THR A 244 -4.54 -6.58 39.88
CA THR A 244 -5.73 -7.12 40.57
C THR A 244 -5.38 -7.49 42.01
N LYS A 245 -4.26 -8.20 42.23
CA LYS A 245 -3.77 -8.53 43.57
C LYS A 245 -3.44 -7.29 44.41
N LEU A 246 -2.88 -6.24 43.79
CA LEU A 246 -2.63 -4.97 44.49
C LEU A 246 -3.94 -4.34 44.95
N LYS A 247 -4.95 -4.27 44.09
CA LYS A 247 -6.27 -3.72 44.42
C LYS A 247 -6.96 -4.49 45.56
N GLU A 248 -6.88 -5.82 45.55
CA GLU A 248 -7.42 -6.65 46.64
C GLU A 248 -6.72 -6.36 47.97
N LYS A 249 -5.40 -6.18 47.95
CA LYS A 249 -4.63 -5.80 49.14
C LYS A 249 -4.97 -4.40 49.63
N GLU A 250 -5.14 -3.43 48.73
CA GLU A 250 -5.57 -2.07 49.07
C GLU A 250 -6.94 -2.07 49.75
N GLN A 251 -7.92 -2.81 49.23
CA GLN A 251 -9.24 -2.96 49.85
C GLN A 251 -9.18 -3.61 51.24
N LEU A 252 -8.25 -4.55 51.42
CA LEU A 252 -8.04 -5.18 52.72
C LEU A 252 -7.43 -4.19 53.72
N ILE A 253 -6.46 -3.39 53.29
CA ILE A 253 -5.86 -2.32 54.11
C ILE A 253 -6.94 -1.33 54.53
N GLU A 254 -7.78 -0.85 53.61
CA GLU A 254 -8.88 0.07 53.91
C GLU A 254 -9.85 -0.49 54.97
N LYS A 255 -10.16 -1.79 54.91
CA LYS A 255 -10.97 -2.45 55.95
C LYS A 255 -10.28 -2.50 57.30
N PHE A 256 -8.96 -2.75 57.32
CA PHE A 256 -8.19 -2.73 58.56
C PHE A 256 -8.09 -1.32 59.15
N GLU A 257 -7.91 -0.29 58.33
CA GLU A 257 -7.91 1.11 58.75
C GLU A 257 -9.25 1.49 59.39
N MET A 258 -10.37 1.18 58.73
CA MET A 258 -11.70 1.42 59.29
C MET A 258 -11.92 0.67 60.62
N PHE A 259 -11.42 -0.56 60.76
CA PHE A 259 -11.50 -1.30 62.00
C PHE A 259 -10.68 -0.65 63.13
N ILE A 260 -9.46 -0.19 62.81
CA ILE A 260 -8.59 0.53 63.73
C ILE A 260 -9.27 1.82 64.21
N ASP A 261 -9.87 2.58 63.30
CA ASP A 261 -10.58 3.82 63.63
C ASP A 261 -11.75 3.57 64.59
N ILE A 262 -12.56 2.54 64.34
CA ILE A 262 -13.67 2.14 65.23
C ILE A 262 -13.14 1.74 66.62
N CYS A 263 -12.03 0.99 66.67
CA CYS A 263 -11.43 0.60 67.94
C CYS A 263 -10.90 1.81 68.71
N ASN A 264 -10.22 2.73 68.03
CA ASN A 264 -9.73 3.97 68.59
C ASN A 264 -10.88 4.82 69.13
N GLU A 265 -11.95 5.00 68.36
CA GLU A 265 -13.14 5.76 68.80
C GLU A 265 -13.76 5.14 70.06
N ARG A 266 -13.90 3.81 70.10
CA ARG A 266 -14.44 3.11 71.28
C ARG A 266 -13.56 3.29 72.52
N VAL A 267 -12.24 3.22 72.35
CA VAL A 267 -11.28 3.48 73.45
C VAL A 267 -11.39 4.92 73.93
N MET A 268 -11.53 5.89 73.03
CA MET A 268 -11.68 7.30 73.38
C MET A 268 -12.98 7.57 74.14
N VAL A 269 -14.11 6.98 73.72
CA VAL A 269 -15.40 7.08 74.44
C VAL A 269 -15.31 6.44 75.84
N GLN A 270 -14.65 5.29 75.97
CA GLN A 270 -14.45 4.65 77.28
C GLN A 270 -13.55 5.50 78.19
N ARG A 271 -12.48 6.10 77.67
CA ARG A 271 -11.64 7.03 78.42
C ARG A 271 -12.43 8.23 78.93
N GLN A 272 -13.30 8.82 78.10
CA GLN A 272 -14.17 9.93 78.52
C GLN A 272 -15.17 9.51 79.62
N ARG A 273 -15.77 8.32 79.52
CA ARG A 273 -16.67 7.79 80.54
C ARG A 273 -15.98 7.57 81.89
N LEU A 274 -14.78 6.98 81.87
CA LEU A 274 -13.99 6.75 83.08
C LEU A 274 -13.49 8.07 83.69
N ALA A 275 -13.06 9.04 82.88
CA ALA A 275 -12.70 10.38 83.36
C ALA A 275 -13.89 11.13 83.98
N GLY A 276 -15.12 10.91 83.50
CA GLY A 276 -16.35 11.43 84.09
C GLY A 276 -16.77 10.74 85.39
N GLN A 277 -16.37 9.47 85.61
CA GLN A 277 -16.62 8.74 86.85
C GLN A 277 -15.66 9.14 87.98
N GLU A 278 -14.40 9.49 87.68
CA GLU A 278 -13.47 10.00 88.69
C GLU A 278 -13.85 11.39 89.25
N GLN A 279 -14.67 12.16 88.52
CA GLN A 279 -15.19 13.45 89.02
C GLN A 279 -16.49 13.33 89.86
N GLY A 280 -17.01 12.11 90.04
CA GLY A 280 -18.32 11.86 90.65
C GLY A 280 -18.33 11.05 91.96
N ALA A 281 -17.18 10.81 92.60
CA ALA A 281 -17.13 10.13 93.91
C ALA A 281 -17.18 11.15 95.07
N PRO A 282 -18.28 11.24 95.84
CA PRO A 282 -18.30 12.06 97.05
C PRO A 282 -17.48 11.37 98.15
N SER A 283 -16.58 12.14 98.76
CA SER A 283 -15.88 11.79 99.98
C SER A 283 -16.92 11.67 101.11
N GLY A 284 -17.40 10.46 101.36
CA GLY A 284 -18.32 10.13 102.44
C GLY A 284 -17.56 9.64 103.65
N SER A 285 -17.10 10.56 104.49
CA SER A 285 -16.71 10.27 105.87
C SER A 285 -17.89 9.61 106.58
N ASN A 286 -17.67 8.45 107.21
CA ASN A 286 -18.56 8.03 108.28
C ASN A 286 -17.76 7.46 109.44
N MET A 287 -18.02 8.08 110.59
CA MET A 287 -17.44 7.83 111.89
C MET A 287 -18.17 6.71 112.64
N LEU A 288 -17.39 6.06 113.53
CA LEU A 288 -17.76 5.48 114.85
C LEU A 288 -18.49 4.13 114.90
N PRO A 289 -18.38 3.37 116.02
CA PRO A 289 -17.81 3.72 117.34
C PRO A 289 -16.45 3.09 117.68
#